data_AF-A0A644XHK3-F1
#
_entry.id   AF-A0A644XHK3-F1
#
_cell.length_a   1.000
_cell.length_b   1.000
_cell.length_c   1.000
_cell.angle_alpha   90.00
_cell.angle_beta   90.00
_cell.angle_gamma   90.00
#
_symmetry.space_group_name_H-M   'P 1'
#
loop_
_entity.id
_entity.type
_entity.pdbx_description
1 polymer ?
#
loop_
_entity_poly.entity_id
_entity_poly.type
_entity_poly.pdbx_seq_one_letter_code
_entity_poly.pdbx_strand_id
1 'polypeptide(L)'
;MGSLKKKQIVWLILTEALVALLCLIYALMNAQIFQERLKAACYLSLCAALLLLAGFGYVLVIVKKAPLHRLMLFIGLSFGVLSCLIHTPGAVPDEPAHASNIYLWSNRLLFLPEQEAEKQDNPVYRDVESSMRRADLESEQWLLRRDTTTESYRNILKHTNWFYSADERELVSATLRDNSVTPIMYLPAIIGFTVARLLSLGFYPMLMIGRLCMLAFYVFAASWSIKKIPIGKMALFLTALLPMSLHLAASLSYDAVIIALSMMTFSYIVYLAYGEIGKIRWKEILTMLALTVLLAPCKVGVYLPVLLLVFLIPRERFIVKGRRLLFFFALLAAGLISCGLFNLQELSVASQSGLEQITSGEELYTAQWALGHPIEVLQIILRTIQQDFFYRINEAVGQALSWATVPISKWITFGFELCLLMTVFKLDGETAAAPKPAKRLLVLLPVLIGIMMLMIGMLVWWTPQGSEVILGIQGRYFIPFIPLALFAVPKISFNVHTKSGVIKFPAPGFSRYVAMASVLIGCASFLAQAAVILVR
;
A
#
# COMPACT_ATOMS: atom_id res chain seq x y z
N MET A 1 34.50 -2.51 15.25
CA MET A 1 33.48 -3.52 14.87
C MET A 1 33.90 -4.85 15.49
N GLY A 2 33.11 -5.45 16.38
CA GLY A 2 33.45 -6.76 16.95
C GLY A 2 33.41 -7.85 15.87
N SER A 3 34.38 -8.76 15.89
CA SER A 3 34.47 -9.87 14.93
C SER A 3 33.21 -10.73 14.96
N LEU A 4 32.66 -11.05 13.78
CA LEU A 4 31.54 -11.98 13.66
C LEU A 4 31.90 -13.35 14.26
N LYS A 5 30.97 -13.96 15.00
CA LYS A 5 31.17 -15.33 15.49
C LYS A 5 31.19 -16.29 14.29
N LYS A 6 32.02 -17.34 14.33
CA LYS A 6 32.12 -18.35 13.26
C LYS A 6 30.75 -18.86 12.77
N LYS A 7 29.83 -19.14 13.70
CA LYS A 7 28.45 -19.55 13.38
C LYS A 7 27.68 -18.49 12.58
N GLN A 8 27.85 -17.20 12.89
CA GLN A 8 27.18 -16.11 12.16
C GLN A 8 27.73 -15.97 10.73
N ILE A 9 29.03 -16.17 10.55
CA ILE A 9 29.67 -16.17 9.22
C ILE A 9 29.11 -17.31 8.37
N VAL A 10 29.03 -18.52 8.92
CA VAL A 10 28.46 -19.69 8.21
C VAL A 10 27.01 -19.40 7.76
N TRP A 11 26.18 -18.86 8.65
CA TRP A 11 24.79 -18.54 8.29
C TRP A 11 24.66 -17.41 7.27
N LEU A 12 25.57 -16.41 7.30
CA LEU A 12 25.63 -15.37 6.27
C LEU A 12 25.95 -15.99 4.90
N ILE A 13 26.99 -16.84 4.83
CA ILE A 13 27.37 -17.55 3.60
C ILE A 13 26.21 -18.40 3.09
N LEU A 14 25.52 -19.15 3.96
CA LEU A 14 24.35 -19.94 3.57
C LEU A 14 23.21 -19.08 3.04
N THR A 15 23.01 -17.89 3.63
CA THR A 15 21.98 -16.93 3.19
C THR A 15 22.29 -16.43 1.78
N GLU A 16 23.52 -16.00 1.52
CA GLU A 16 23.96 -15.52 0.21
C GLU A 16 23.95 -16.64 -0.82
N ALA A 17 24.40 -17.85 -0.45
CA ALA A 17 24.37 -19.03 -1.31
C ALA A 17 22.93 -19.40 -1.73
N LEU A 18 21.95 -19.28 -0.82
CA LEU A 18 20.54 -19.53 -1.14
C LEU A 18 20.02 -18.53 -2.17
N VAL A 19 20.33 -17.24 -2.01
CA VAL A 19 19.91 -16.20 -2.97
C VAL A 19 20.63 -16.37 -4.31
N ALA A 20 21.92 -16.67 -4.30
CA ALA A 20 22.68 -16.96 -5.52
C ALA A 20 22.12 -18.18 -6.26
N LEU A 21 21.72 -19.23 -5.53
CA LEU A 21 21.08 -20.41 -6.11
C LEU A 21 19.72 -20.06 -6.74
N LEU A 22 18.91 -19.23 -6.08
CA LEU A 22 17.65 -18.75 -6.65
C LEU A 22 17.88 -17.95 -7.94
N CYS A 23 18.86 -17.03 -7.94
CA CYS A 23 19.29 -16.31 -9.15
C CYS A 23 19.70 -17.28 -10.26
N LEU A 24 20.48 -18.31 -9.95
CA LEU A 24 20.87 -19.30 -10.94
C LEU A 24 19.67 -20.10 -11.48
N ILE A 25 18.74 -20.53 -10.62
CA ILE A 25 17.54 -21.26 -11.03
C ILE A 25 16.70 -20.41 -12.00
N TYR A 26 16.42 -19.16 -11.66
CA TYR A 26 15.65 -18.28 -12.54
C TYR A 26 16.39 -17.95 -13.84
N ALA A 27 17.72 -17.84 -13.81
CA ALA A 27 18.52 -17.67 -15.01
C ALA A 27 18.41 -18.89 -15.95
N LEU A 28 18.51 -20.10 -15.39
CA LEU A 28 18.39 -21.35 -16.15
C LEU A 28 16.98 -21.55 -16.73
N MET A 29 15.94 -21.26 -15.95
CA MET A 29 14.55 -21.35 -16.41
C MET A 29 14.22 -20.33 -17.50
N ASN A 30 14.96 -19.23 -17.59
CA ASN A 30 14.71 -18.12 -18.51
C ASN A 30 15.96 -17.79 -19.34
N ALA A 31 16.60 -18.82 -19.91
CA ALA A 31 17.86 -18.68 -20.65
C ALA A 31 17.80 -17.64 -21.80
N GLN A 32 16.62 -17.39 -22.36
CA GLN A 32 16.39 -16.36 -23.38
C GLN A 32 16.75 -14.93 -22.93
N ILE A 33 16.74 -14.63 -21.62
CA ILE A 33 17.18 -13.33 -21.08
C ILE A 33 18.65 -13.06 -21.49
N PHE A 34 19.48 -14.10 -21.63
CA PHE A 34 20.89 -13.98 -21.92
C PHE A 34 21.22 -13.96 -23.42
N GLN A 35 20.21 -14.07 -24.29
CA GLN A 35 20.41 -13.86 -25.74
C GLN A 35 20.69 -12.39 -26.08
N GLU A 36 20.34 -11.48 -25.17
CA GLU A 36 20.55 -10.05 -25.34
C GLU A 36 21.39 -9.46 -24.20
N ARG A 37 22.43 -8.70 -24.55
CA ARG A 37 23.38 -8.11 -23.58
C ARG A 37 22.71 -7.18 -22.57
N LEU A 38 21.74 -6.36 -23.01
CA LEU A 38 21.06 -5.40 -22.13
C LEU A 38 20.21 -6.14 -21.09
N LYS A 39 19.40 -7.12 -21.52
CA LYS A 39 18.60 -7.96 -20.63
C LYS A 39 19.47 -8.71 -19.63
N ALA A 40 20.58 -9.30 -20.09
CA ALA A 40 21.56 -9.95 -19.22
C ALA A 40 22.16 -8.98 -18.19
N ALA A 41 22.56 -7.78 -18.59
CA ALA A 41 23.13 -6.78 -17.70
C ALA A 41 22.13 -6.32 -16.62
N CYS A 42 20.87 -6.07 -17.00
CA CYS A 42 19.80 -5.74 -16.05
C CYS A 42 19.56 -6.87 -15.05
N TYR A 43 19.49 -8.11 -15.53
CA TYR A 43 19.31 -9.29 -14.68
C TYR A 43 20.45 -9.47 -13.68
N LEU A 44 21.70 -9.38 -14.14
CA LEU A 44 22.89 -9.52 -13.29
C LEU A 44 23.00 -8.39 -12.27
N SER A 45 22.66 -7.16 -12.67
CA SER A 45 22.63 -6.00 -11.76
C SER A 45 21.61 -6.19 -10.65
N LEU A 46 20.42 -6.70 -10.99
CA LEU A 46 19.41 -7.06 -9.99
C LEU A 46 19.91 -8.16 -9.05
N CYS A 47 20.52 -9.23 -9.58
CA CYS A 47 21.08 -10.31 -8.76
C CYS A 47 22.12 -9.78 -7.75
N ALA A 48 23.01 -8.89 -8.20
CA ALA A 48 23.98 -8.24 -7.32
C ALA A 48 23.30 -7.39 -6.23
N ALA A 49 22.28 -6.60 -6.59
CA ALA A 49 21.51 -5.83 -5.62
C ALA A 49 20.81 -6.72 -4.58
N LEU A 50 20.20 -7.83 -5.02
CA LEU A 50 19.51 -8.77 -4.13
C LEU A 50 20.47 -9.50 -3.19
N LEU A 51 21.66 -9.89 -3.67
CA LEU A 51 22.71 -10.48 -2.83
C LEU A 51 23.18 -9.51 -1.75
N LEU A 52 23.44 -8.24 -2.12
CA LEU A 52 23.78 -7.19 -1.17
C LEU A 52 22.66 -6.99 -0.15
N LEU A 53 21.41 -6.93 -0.58
CA LEU A 53 20.26 -6.76 0.32
C LEU A 53 20.08 -7.95 1.27
N ALA A 54 20.30 -9.18 0.80
CA ALA A 54 20.25 -10.36 1.65
C ALA A 54 21.38 -10.36 2.70
N GLY A 55 22.61 -10.03 2.29
CA GLY A 55 23.76 -9.94 3.18
C GLY A 55 23.62 -8.81 4.22
N PHE A 56 23.30 -7.59 3.78
CA PHE A 56 23.04 -6.46 4.69
C PHE A 56 21.81 -6.72 5.57
N GLY A 57 20.75 -7.29 5.01
CA GLY A 57 19.56 -7.71 5.75
C GLY A 57 19.92 -8.69 6.87
N TYR A 58 20.72 -9.72 6.57
CA TYR A 58 21.22 -10.67 7.56
C TYR A 58 22.01 -9.96 8.68
N VAL A 59 22.93 -9.06 8.30
CA VAL A 59 23.72 -8.30 9.27
C VAL A 59 22.81 -7.44 10.17
N LEU A 60 21.82 -6.74 9.61
CA LEU A 60 20.93 -5.89 10.40
C LEU A 60 19.99 -6.72 11.30
N VAL A 61 19.41 -7.78 10.77
CA VAL A 61 18.41 -8.61 11.47
C VAL A 61 19.07 -9.51 12.52
N ILE A 62 20.09 -10.29 12.14
CA ILE A 62 20.67 -11.36 12.98
C ILE A 62 21.86 -10.87 13.80
N VAL A 63 22.76 -10.10 13.20
CA VAL A 63 24.02 -9.69 13.86
C VAL A 63 23.80 -8.46 14.73
N LYS A 64 23.31 -7.36 14.13
CA LYS A 64 23.09 -6.07 14.79
C LYS A 64 21.77 -6.02 15.55
N LYS A 65 20.86 -6.96 15.28
CA LYS A 65 19.60 -7.10 16.02
C LYS A 65 18.78 -5.80 15.98
N ALA A 66 18.79 -5.13 14.84
CA ALA A 66 18.15 -3.84 14.66
C ALA A 66 16.63 -3.93 14.96
N PRO A 67 16.03 -2.89 15.56
CA PRO A 67 14.60 -2.88 15.82
C PRO A 67 13.82 -2.78 14.50
N LEU A 68 12.63 -3.41 14.45
CA LEU A 68 11.81 -3.53 13.23
C LEU A 68 11.53 -2.20 12.53
N HIS A 69 11.37 -1.09 13.25
CA HIS A 69 11.15 0.22 12.62
C HIS A 69 12.37 0.72 11.83
N ARG A 70 13.60 0.42 12.28
CA ARG A 70 14.83 0.76 11.53
C ARG A 70 15.04 -0.21 10.37
N LEU A 71 14.68 -1.48 10.57
CA LEU A 71 14.66 -2.46 9.50
C LEU A 71 13.68 -2.04 8.39
N MET A 72 12.49 -1.54 8.75
CA MET A 72 11.50 -1.02 7.79
C MET A 72 12.07 0.15 6.98
N LEU A 73 12.80 1.08 7.61
CA LEU A 73 13.43 2.19 6.88
C LEU A 73 14.42 1.67 5.84
N PHE A 74 15.30 0.74 6.19
CA PHE A 74 16.32 0.25 5.26
C PHE A 74 15.75 -0.71 4.21
N ILE A 75 15.07 -1.78 4.64
CA ILE A 75 14.54 -2.83 3.78
C ILE A 75 13.37 -2.31 2.95
N GLY A 76 12.44 -1.58 3.58
CA GLY A 76 11.29 -1.01 2.89
C GLY A 76 11.69 0.02 1.84
N LEU A 77 12.68 0.87 2.13
CA LEU A 77 13.20 1.80 1.11
C LEU A 77 13.93 1.05 0.00
N SER A 78 14.78 0.08 0.33
CA SER A 78 15.55 -0.65 -0.68
C SER A 78 14.67 -1.44 -1.64
N PHE A 79 13.72 -2.21 -1.11
CA PHE A 79 12.76 -2.94 -1.93
C PHE A 79 11.78 -2.01 -2.64
N GLY A 80 11.35 -0.92 -2.00
CA GLY A 80 10.51 0.07 -2.66
C GLY A 80 11.20 0.76 -3.84
N VAL A 81 12.49 1.09 -3.72
CA VAL A 81 13.28 1.65 -4.83
C VAL A 81 13.42 0.62 -5.94
N LEU A 82 13.70 -0.65 -5.62
CA LEU A 82 13.69 -1.72 -6.63
C LEU A 82 12.31 -1.82 -7.32
N SER A 83 11.21 -1.67 -6.58
CA SER A 83 9.87 -1.67 -7.16
C SER A 83 9.63 -0.46 -8.08
N CYS A 84 10.10 0.73 -7.71
CA CYS A 84 10.04 1.92 -8.58
C CYS A 84 10.78 1.71 -9.91
N LEU A 85 11.88 0.95 -9.87
CA LEU A 85 12.72 0.65 -11.04
C LEU A 85 12.18 -0.50 -11.89
N ILE A 86 11.57 -1.52 -11.28
CA ILE A 86 11.09 -2.74 -11.94
C ILE A 86 9.72 -2.56 -12.60
N HIS A 87 8.88 -1.65 -12.11
CA HIS A 87 7.61 -1.34 -12.76
C HIS A 87 7.73 -0.03 -13.52
N THR A 88 7.43 -0.05 -14.81
CA THR A 88 7.36 1.18 -15.61
C THR A 88 6.27 2.12 -15.08
N PRO A 89 6.43 3.45 -15.24
CA PRO A 89 5.32 4.39 -15.08
C PRO A 89 4.06 3.93 -15.80
N GLY A 90 2.90 4.15 -15.20
CA GLY A 90 1.59 3.82 -15.78
C GLY A 90 1.15 2.37 -15.63
N ALA A 91 2.04 1.46 -15.25
CA ALA A 91 1.72 0.04 -15.13
C ALA A 91 0.99 -0.34 -13.83
N VAL A 92 1.10 0.48 -12.78
CA VAL A 92 0.37 0.25 -11.52
C VAL A 92 -1.11 0.61 -11.75
N PRO A 93 -2.07 -0.12 -11.13
CA PRO A 93 -3.48 0.16 -11.30
C PRO A 93 -3.83 1.63 -11.09
N ASP A 94 -4.59 2.18 -12.03
CA ASP A 94 -5.10 3.56 -12.02
C ASP A 94 -4.02 4.67 -12.03
N GLU A 95 -2.74 4.31 -12.13
CA GLU A 95 -1.61 5.25 -12.05
C GLU A 95 -1.63 6.37 -13.10
N PRO A 96 -2.03 6.14 -14.37
CA PRO A 96 -2.15 7.23 -15.35
C PRO A 96 -3.14 8.31 -14.91
N ALA A 97 -4.28 7.92 -14.35
CA ALA A 97 -5.28 8.87 -13.85
C ALA A 97 -4.73 9.65 -12.64
N HIS A 98 -4.01 8.98 -11.75
CA HIS A 98 -3.35 9.63 -10.62
C HIS A 98 -2.27 10.62 -11.07
N ALA A 99 -1.44 10.26 -12.05
CA ALA A 99 -0.40 11.11 -12.59
C ALA A 99 -0.97 12.40 -13.17
N SER A 100 -2.07 12.30 -13.93
CA SER A 100 -2.78 13.44 -14.50
C SER A 100 -3.31 14.38 -13.40
N ASN A 101 -3.96 13.84 -12.35
CA ASN A 101 -4.45 14.66 -11.24
C ASN A 101 -3.30 15.30 -10.43
N ILE A 102 -2.21 14.57 -10.19
CA ILE A 102 -1.00 15.11 -9.54
C ILE A 102 -0.43 16.28 -10.36
N TYR A 103 -0.39 16.15 -11.68
CA TYR A 103 0.08 17.21 -12.56
C TYR A 103 -0.82 18.45 -12.47
N LEU A 104 -2.14 18.27 -12.47
CA LEU A 104 -3.12 19.35 -12.28
C LEU A 104 -2.92 20.08 -10.94
N TRP A 105 -2.74 19.35 -9.84
CA TRP A 105 -2.44 19.98 -8.55
C TRP A 105 -1.07 20.66 -8.50
N SER A 106 -0.09 20.16 -9.25
CA SER A 106 1.19 20.84 -9.44
C SER A 106 1.02 22.14 -10.23
N ASN A 107 0.14 22.20 -11.24
CA ASN A 107 -0.23 23.44 -11.93
C ASN A 107 -0.83 24.46 -10.96
N ARG A 108 -1.78 24.03 -10.13
CA ARG A 108 -2.43 24.88 -9.12
C ARG A 108 -1.40 25.43 -8.12
N LEU A 109 -0.43 24.61 -7.68
CA LEU A 109 0.65 25.04 -6.77
C LEU A 109 1.64 26.02 -7.42
N LEU A 110 1.81 25.93 -8.75
CA LEU A 110 2.63 26.83 -9.55
C LEU A 110 1.87 28.06 -10.07
N PHE A 111 0.61 28.24 -9.65
CA PHE A 111 -0.27 29.35 -10.06
C PHE A 111 -0.45 29.45 -11.58
N LEU A 112 -0.49 28.32 -12.29
CA LEU A 112 -0.75 28.28 -13.73
C LEU A 112 -2.25 28.39 -14.02
N PRO A 113 -2.64 28.98 -15.17
CA PRO A 113 -4.04 29.15 -15.52
C PRO A 113 -4.74 27.80 -15.76
N GLU A 114 -5.97 27.69 -15.26
CA GLU A 114 -6.93 26.61 -15.50
C GLU A 114 -8.12 27.24 -16.21
N GLN A 115 -8.46 26.76 -17.41
CA GLN A 115 -9.73 27.12 -18.04
C GLN A 115 -10.83 26.31 -17.37
N GLU A 116 -12.02 26.89 -17.22
CA GLU A 116 -13.07 26.34 -16.36
C GLU A 116 -13.27 24.83 -16.56
N ALA A 117 -13.57 24.19 -15.43
CA ALA A 117 -14.07 22.83 -15.33
C ALA A 117 -15.12 22.44 -16.39
N GLU A 118 -14.70 21.67 -17.39
CA GLU A 118 -15.46 20.51 -17.92
C GLU A 118 -16.61 20.01 -17.02
N LYS A 119 -17.83 19.78 -17.54
CA LYS A 119 -18.82 18.91 -16.88
C LYS A 119 -18.20 17.54 -16.57
N GLN A 120 -18.56 16.95 -15.43
CA GLN A 120 -18.14 15.61 -15.08
C GLN A 120 -19.04 14.58 -15.77
N ASP A 121 -18.74 14.25 -17.02
CA ASP A 121 -19.50 13.26 -17.81
C ASP A 121 -19.14 11.80 -17.45
N ASN A 122 -18.12 11.59 -16.60
CA ASN A 122 -17.67 10.26 -16.15
C ASN A 122 -17.76 10.14 -14.61
N PRO A 123 -18.34 9.04 -14.07
CA PRO A 123 -18.49 8.89 -12.62
C PRO A 123 -17.16 8.75 -11.85
N VAL A 124 -16.04 8.53 -12.54
CA VAL A 124 -14.71 8.29 -11.95
C VAL A 124 -13.80 9.51 -12.06
N TYR A 125 -13.97 10.38 -13.06
CA TYR A 125 -13.11 11.55 -13.26
C TYR A 125 -13.81 12.65 -14.07
N ARG A 126 -13.30 13.87 -13.94
CA ARG A 126 -13.65 15.05 -14.73
C ARG A 126 -12.47 15.44 -15.61
N ASP A 127 -12.76 15.84 -16.84
CA ASP A 127 -11.75 16.43 -17.73
C ASP A 127 -11.62 17.93 -17.44
N VAL A 128 -10.38 18.42 -17.42
CA VAL A 128 -10.01 19.78 -17.03
C VAL A 128 -9.03 20.34 -18.04
N GLU A 129 -9.43 21.38 -18.75
CA GLU A 129 -8.53 22.11 -19.65
C GLU A 129 -7.52 22.93 -18.84
N SER A 130 -6.26 22.52 -18.92
CA SER A 130 -5.16 23.16 -18.20
C SER A 130 -3.92 23.24 -19.07
N SER A 131 -2.79 23.60 -18.47
CA SER A 131 -1.51 23.76 -19.16
C SER A 131 -0.56 22.62 -18.86
N MET A 132 0.06 22.04 -19.88
CA MET A 132 1.13 21.04 -19.75
C MET A 132 2.38 21.52 -20.51
N ARG A 133 3.58 21.09 -20.10
CA ARG A 133 4.78 21.37 -20.90
C ARG A 133 4.67 20.60 -22.21
N ARG A 134 5.00 21.22 -23.35
CA ARG A 134 4.89 20.61 -24.68
C ARG A 134 5.50 19.20 -24.73
N ALA A 135 6.72 19.06 -24.23
CA ALA A 135 7.41 17.77 -24.22
C ALA A 135 6.81 16.75 -23.23
N ASP A 136 6.15 17.22 -22.15
CA ASP A 136 5.44 16.32 -21.24
C ASP A 136 4.18 15.73 -21.89
N LEU A 137 3.41 16.53 -22.63
CA LEU A 137 2.20 16.08 -23.30
C LEU A 137 2.49 14.96 -24.31
N GLU A 138 3.56 15.09 -25.09
CA GLU A 138 4.04 14.03 -25.98
C GLU A 138 4.53 12.81 -25.18
N SER A 139 5.29 13.06 -24.11
CA SER A 139 5.85 12.02 -23.24
C SER A 139 4.79 11.16 -22.55
N GLU A 140 3.69 11.77 -22.13
CA GLU A 140 2.60 11.12 -21.42
C GLU A 140 2.00 9.95 -22.21
N GLN A 141 1.78 10.13 -23.52
CA GLN A 141 1.12 9.16 -24.40
C GLN A 141 1.86 7.82 -24.49
N TRP A 142 3.17 7.80 -24.29
CA TRP A 142 3.97 6.59 -24.34
C TRP A 142 4.52 6.14 -22.98
N LEU A 143 4.70 7.05 -22.02
CA LEU A 143 5.17 6.71 -20.66
C LEU A 143 4.08 6.13 -19.77
N LEU A 144 2.83 6.57 -19.88
CA LEU A 144 1.74 6.11 -19.01
C LEU A 144 0.93 4.97 -19.62
N ARG A 145 1.60 4.08 -20.38
CA ARG A 145 1.00 2.85 -20.89
C ARG A 145 0.88 1.83 -19.75
N ARG A 146 -0.21 1.07 -19.73
CA ARG A 146 -0.53 0.08 -18.66
C ARG A 146 0.34 -1.18 -18.67
N ASP A 147 1.48 -1.15 -19.38
CA ASP A 147 2.29 -2.31 -19.70
C ASP A 147 3.76 -2.16 -19.23
N THR A 148 4.25 -3.19 -18.54
CA THR A 148 5.66 -3.34 -18.19
C THR A 148 6.29 -4.44 -19.03
N THR A 149 7.05 -4.04 -20.06
CA THR A 149 7.77 -4.94 -20.98
C THR A 149 9.18 -4.43 -21.23
N THR A 150 10.06 -5.27 -21.80
CA THR A 150 11.38 -4.80 -22.25
C THR A 150 11.25 -3.62 -23.22
N GLU A 151 10.27 -3.64 -24.12
CA GLU A 151 10.09 -2.56 -25.10
C GLU A 151 9.70 -1.23 -24.43
N SER A 152 8.86 -1.29 -23.39
CA SER A 152 8.56 -0.11 -22.57
C SER A 152 9.83 0.52 -22.02
N TYR A 153 10.78 -0.28 -21.52
CA TYR A 153 12.08 0.21 -21.05
C TYR A 153 12.97 0.75 -22.16
N ARG A 154 12.98 0.13 -23.34
CA ARG A 154 13.73 0.68 -24.48
C ARG A 154 13.20 2.06 -24.87
N ASN A 155 11.88 2.22 -24.89
CA ASN A 155 11.26 3.49 -25.21
C ASN A 155 11.64 4.56 -24.18
N ILE A 156 11.63 4.22 -22.89
CA ILE A 156 12.16 5.09 -21.83
C ILE A 156 13.61 5.47 -22.12
N LEU A 157 14.51 4.50 -22.35
CA LEU A 157 15.93 4.79 -22.56
C LEU A 157 16.21 5.63 -23.82
N LYS A 158 15.42 5.47 -24.88
CA LYS A 158 15.59 6.18 -26.14
C LYS A 158 15.04 7.61 -26.12
N HIS A 159 13.89 7.81 -25.48
CA HIS A 159 13.13 9.07 -25.58
C HIS A 159 13.12 9.88 -24.28
N THR A 160 13.77 9.41 -23.21
CA THR A 160 13.86 10.18 -21.97
C THR A 160 14.83 11.35 -22.13
N ASN A 161 14.29 12.56 -22.07
CA ASN A 161 15.06 13.76 -21.81
C ASN A 161 15.14 13.96 -20.29
N TRP A 162 16.35 14.04 -19.76
CA TRP A 162 16.56 14.22 -18.31
C TRP A 162 16.27 15.66 -17.87
N PHE A 163 16.62 16.62 -18.71
CA PHE A 163 16.39 18.05 -18.51
C PHE A 163 15.83 18.63 -19.80
N TYR A 164 14.83 19.50 -19.67
CA TYR A 164 14.23 20.18 -20.79
C TYR A 164 14.82 21.55 -21.04
N SER A 165 14.94 21.91 -22.31
CA SER A 165 15.24 23.27 -22.79
C SER A 165 14.08 24.24 -22.55
N ALA A 166 14.22 25.50 -22.96
CA ALA A 166 13.14 26.50 -22.81
C ALA A 166 11.92 26.20 -23.69
N ASP A 167 12.14 25.78 -24.93
CA ASP A 167 11.10 25.44 -25.91
C ASP A 167 10.32 24.17 -25.53
N GLU A 168 10.99 23.15 -24.98
CA GLU A 168 10.34 21.94 -24.47
C GLU A 168 9.45 22.21 -23.24
N ARG A 169 9.76 23.28 -22.49
CA ARG A 169 8.99 23.72 -21.30
C ARG A 169 7.86 24.67 -21.62
N GLU A 170 7.68 25.06 -22.89
CA GLU A 170 6.57 25.91 -23.31
C GLU A 170 5.24 25.25 -22.90
N LEU A 171 4.36 26.04 -22.28
CA LEU A 171 3.05 25.57 -21.84
C LEU A 171 2.09 25.52 -23.02
N VAL A 172 1.47 24.37 -23.22
CA VAL A 172 0.42 24.13 -24.22
C VAL A 172 -0.87 23.72 -23.51
N SER A 173 -2.01 23.97 -24.15
CA SER A 173 -3.30 23.48 -23.65
C SER A 173 -3.31 21.95 -23.66
N ALA A 174 -3.78 21.36 -22.57
CA ALA A 174 -3.94 19.93 -22.42
C ALA A 174 -5.12 19.60 -21.50
N THR A 175 -5.86 18.58 -21.88
CA THR A 175 -6.92 18.00 -21.07
C THR A 175 -6.33 17.09 -20.00
N LEU A 176 -6.46 17.48 -18.73
CA LEU A 176 -6.04 16.70 -17.57
C LEU A 176 -7.24 16.09 -16.85
N ARG A 177 -7.04 14.95 -16.18
CA ARG A 177 -8.09 14.26 -15.43
C ARG A 177 -8.03 14.60 -13.96
N ASP A 178 -9.11 15.19 -13.44
CA ASP A 178 -9.36 15.33 -12.01
C ASP A 178 -10.22 14.15 -11.55
N ASN A 179 -9.66 13.27 -10.74
CA ASN A 179 -10.43 12.14 -10.20
C ASN A 179 -11.16 12.48 -8.88
N SER A 180 -11.30 13.77 -8.55
CA SER A 180 -12.01 14.31 -7.38
C SER A 180 -11.49 13.84 -6.02
N VAL A 181 -10.40 13.07 -6.02
CA VAL A 181 -9.71 12.61 -4.80
C VAL A 181 -9.05 13.78 -4.11
N THR A 182 -9.17 13.80 -2.78
CA THR A 182 -8.60 14.86 -1.96
C THR A 182 -7.10 15.06 -2.22
N PRO A 183 -6.62 16.31 -2.42
CA PRO A 183 -5.24 16.56 -2.88
C PRO A 183 -4.19 16.09 -1.89
N ILE A 184 -4.56 16.05 -0.61
CA ILE A 184 -3.69 15.60 0.48
C ILE A 184 -3.21 14.16 0.30
N MET A 185 -3.99 13.35 -0.42
CA MET A 185 -3.67 11.96 -0.74
C MET A 185 -2.54 11.82 -1.76
N TYR A 186 -2.29 12.89 -2.51
CA TYR A 186 -1.22 12.97 -3.49
C TYR A 186 -0.11 13.92 -3.07
N LEU A 187 -0.21 14.54 -1.89
CA LEU A 187 0.69 15.61 -1.46
C LEU A 187 2.18 15.26 -1.62
N PRO A 188 2.66 14.05 -1.24
CA PRO A 188 4.06 13.68 -1.48
C PRO A 188 4.45 13.74 -2.97
N ALA A 189 3.60 13.21 -3.85
CA ALA A 189 3.83 13.23 -5.30
C ALA A 189 3.71 14.64 -5.90
N ILE A 190 2.73 15.45 -5.46
CA ILE A 190 2.56 16.84 -5.90
C ILE A 190 3.81 17.66 -5.60
N ILE A 191 4.39 17.50 -4.40
CA ILE A 191 5.67 18.14 -4.04
C ILE A 191 6.78 17.64 -4.98
N GLY A 192 6.86 16.34 -5.22
CA GLY A 192 7.84 15.75 -6.14
C GLY A 192 7.75 16.31 -7.56
N PHE A 193 6.55 16.38 -8.13
CA PHE A 193 6.31 16.94 -9.47
C PHE A 193 6.67 18.41 -9.53
N THR A 194 6.25 19.20 -8.54
CA THR A 194 6.52 20.63 -8.50
C THR A 194 8.01 20.91 -8.41
N VAL A 195 8.75 20.20 -7.55
CA VAL A 195 10.21 20.32 -7.45
C VAL A 195 10.88 19.92 -8.76
N ALA A 196 10.45 18.81 -9.38
CA ALA A 196 11.04 18.36 -10.64
C ALA A 196 10.82 19.37 -11.78
N ARG A 197 9.65 19.99 -11.86
CA ARG A 197 9.35 21.05 -12.84
C ARG A 197 10.17 22.31 -12.61
N LEU A 198 10.34 22.74 -11.35
CA LEU A 198 11.20 23.87 -10.99
C LEU A 198 12.68 23.62 -11.35
N LEU A 199 13.13 22.36 -11.22
CA LEU A 199 14.47 21.92 -11.66
C LEU A 199 14.56 21.65 -13.17
N SER A 200 13.49 21.91 -13.93
CA SER A 200 13.42 21.69 -15.38
C SER A 200 13.69 20.25 -15.80
N LEU A 201 13.37 19.27 -14.94
CA LEU A 201 13.51 17.85 -15.25
C LEU A 201 12.43 17.41 -16.26
N GLY A 202 12.76 16.47 -17.14
CA GLY A 202 11.81 15.91 -18.09
C GLY A 202 10.71 15.05 -17.45
N PHE A 203 9.80 14.51 -18.27
CA PHE A 203 8.60 13.81 -17.76
C PHE A 203 8.94 12.56 -16.95
N TYR A 204 9.80 11.68 -17.50
CA TYR A 204 10.21 10.44 -16.80
C TYR A 204 10.87 10.70 -15.43
N PRO A 205 11.93 11.54 -15.30
CA PRO A 205 12.51 11.82 -13.98
C PRO A 205 11.52 12.49 -13.03
N MET A 206 10.59 13.31 -13.53
CA MET A 206 9.50 13.86 -12.73
C MET A 206 8.58 12.78 -12.15
N LEU A 207 8.14 11.81 -12.98
CA LEU A 207 7.36 10.65 -12.53
C LEU A 207 8.12 9.86 -11.46
N MET A 208 9.43 9.63 -11.66
CA MET A 208 10.28 8.91 -10.70
C MET A 208 10.40 9.65 -9.36
N ILE A 209 10.62 10.97 -9.37
CA ILE A 209 10.68 11.77 -8.14
C ILE A 209 9.34 11.73 -7.40
N GLY A 210 8.22 11.84 -8.12
CA GLY A 210 6.89 11.68 -7.53
C GLY A 210 6.72 10.34 -6.82
N ARG A 211 7.08 9.23 -7.47
CA ARG A 211 7.05 7.88 -6.89
C ARG A 211 7.97 7.74 -5.67
N LEU A 212 9.19 8.29 -5.74
CA LEU A 212 10.13 8.26 -4.62
C LEU A 212 9.63 9.06 -3.41
N CYS A 213 8.95 10.19 -3.61
CA CYS A 213 8.30 10.94 -2.53
C CYS A 213 7.16 10.15 -1.89
N MET A 214 6.32 9.47 -2.69
CA MET A 214 5.26 8.59 -2.19
C MET A 214 5.84 7.43 -1.37
N LEU A 215 6.89 6.78 -1.89
CA LEU A 215 7.59 5.71 -1.19
C LEU A 215 8.22 6.20 0.12
N ALA A 216 8.88 7.36 0.11
CA ALA A 216 9.49 7.93 1.30
C ALA A 216 8.46 8.20 2.40
N PHE A 217 7.31 8.77 2.03
CA PHE A 217 6.19 8.97 2.95
C PHE A 217 5.68 7.62 3.51
N TYR A 218 5.43 6.64 2.64
CA TYR A 218 4.96 5.31 3.03
C TYR A 218 5.91 4.62 4.02
N VAL A 219 7.20 4.57 3.69
CA VAL A 219 8.23 3.92 4.51
C VAL A 219 8.40 4.63 5.85
N PHE A 220 8.35 5.97 5.86
CA PHE A 220 8.34 6.76 7.09
C PHE A 220 7.12 6.44 7.97
N ALA A 221 5.92 6.46 7.40
CA ALA A 221 4.67 6.20 8.11
C ALA A 221 4.61 4.77 8.68
N ALA A 222 5.03 3.77 7.89
CA ALA A 222 5.14 2.39 8.34
C ALA A 222 6.16 2.26 9.48
N SER A 223 7.35 2.85 9.34
CA SER A 223 8.39 2.86 10.38
C SER A 223 7.90 3.53 11.66
N TRP A 224 7.24 4.69 11.54
CA TRP A 224 6.64 5.41 12.67
C TRP A 224 5.60 4.54 13.38
N SER A 225 4.73 3.87 12.62
CA SER A 225 3.69 2.99 13.14
C SER A 225 4.28 1.80 13.92
N ILE A 226 5.31 1.15 13.35
CA ILE A 226 6.02 0.04 13.99
C ILE A 226 6.77 0.50 15.25
N LYS A 227 7.30 1.74 15.25
CA LYS A 227 7.97 2.31 16.42
C LYS A 227 6.97 2.59 17.54
N LYS A 228 5.78 3.11 17.20
CA LYS A 228 4.75 3.52 18.16
C LYS A 228 3.94 2.36 18.72
N ILE A 229 3.60 1.36 17.91
CA ILE A 229 2.72 0.28 18.37
C ILE A 229 3.41 -0.56 19.47
N PRO A 230 2.78 -0.80 20.62
CA PRO A 230 3.36 -1.59 21.70
C PRO A 230 3.32 -3.10 21.44
N ILE A 231 2.31 -3.60 20.73
CA ILE A 231 2.05 -5.03 20.46
C ILE A 231 1.73 -5.20 18.98
N GLY A 232 2.16 -6.28 18.33
CA GLY A 232 1.84 -6.52 16.91
C GLY A 232 2.77 -5.81 15.92
N LYS A 233 3.97 -5.41 16.35
CA LYS A 233 5.00 -4.78 15.49
C LYS A 233 5.32 -5.61 14.25
N MET A 234 5.38 -6.93 14.40
CA MET A 234 5.67 -7.84 13.29
C MET A 234 4.55 -7.87 12.25
N ALA A 235 3.28 -7.77 12.68
CA ALA A 235 2.16 -7.72 11.74
C ALA A 235 2.25 -6.47 10.86
N LEU A 236 2.49 -5.29 11.44
CA LEU A 236 2.72 -4.07 10.66
C LEU A 236 3.95 -4.16 9.75
N PHE A 237 5.06 -4.71 10.25
CA PHE A 237 6.28 -4.87 9.48
C PHE A 237 6.09 -5.78 8.26
N LEU A 238 5.44 -6.93 8.45
CA LEU A 238 5.21 -7.88 7.36
C LEU A 238 4.17 -7.38 6.37
N THR A 239 3.07 -6.78 6.84
CA THR A 239 2.08 -6.16 5.94
C THR A 239 2.73 -5.08 5.08
N ALA A 240 3.58 -4.24 5.66
CA ALA A 240 4.24 -3.16 4.92
C ALA A 240 5.30 -3.63 3.90
N LEU A 241 5.75 -4.88 4.02
CA LEU A 241 6.71 -5.50 3.10
C LEU A 241 6.06 -6.48 2.12
N LEU A 242 4.72 -6.59 2.11
CA LEU A 242 4.04 -7.39 1.10
C LEU A 242 4.37 -6.86 -0.30
N PRO A 243 4.55 -7.74 -1.31
CA PRO A 243 4.78 -7.33 -2.69
C PRO A 243 3.77 -6.30 -3.18
N MET A 244 2.47 -6.50 -2.94
CA MET A 244 1.43 -5.53 -3.31
C MET A 244 1.57 -4.19 -2.56
N SER A 245 1.95 -4.23 -1.28
CA SER A 245 2.14 -2.99 -0.50
C SER A 245 3.30 -2.14 -1.03
N LEU A 246 4.42 -2.78 -1.33
CA LEU A 246 5.58 -2.10 -1.91
C LEU A 246 5.33 -1.64 -3.35
N HIS A 247 4.60 -2.44 -4.14
CA HIS A 247 4.19 -2.08 -5.50
C HIS A 247 3.34 -0.81 -5.53
N LEU A 248 2.37 -0.69 -4.62
CA LEU A 248 1.54 0.53 -4.49
C LEU A 248 2.35 1.71 -3.93
N ALA A 249 3.20 1.46 -2.92
CA ALA A 249 4.07 2.49 -2.35
C ALA A 249 5.07 3.07 -3.36
N ALA A 250 5.49 2.27 -4.34
CA ALA A 250 6.40 2.62 -5.41
C ALA A 250 5.70 3.19 -6.67
N SER A 251 4.50 3.77 -6.49
CA SER A 251 3.66 4.29 -7.57
C SER A 251 3.12 5.68 -7.23
N LEU A 252 2.44 6.30 -8.19
CA LEU A 252 1.70 7.55 -7.98
C LEU A 252 0.30 7.31 -7.38
N SER A 253 -0.06 6.07 -7.04
CA SER A 253 -1.36 5.75 -6.46
C SER A 253 -1.50 6.24 -5.02
N TYR A 254 -2.65 6.84 -4.72
CA TYR A 254 -3.02 7.24 -3.37
C TYR A 254 -3.26 6.06 -2.42
N ASP A 255 -3.39 4.83 -2.93
CA ASP A 255 -3.55 3.63 -2.09
C ASP A 255 -2.36 3.49 -1.11
N ALA A 256 -1.15 3.94 -1.49
CA ALA A 256 0.00 4.00 -0.59
C ALA A 256 -0.26 4.87 0.65
N VAL A 257 -0.86 6.04 0.46
CA VAL A 257 -1.18 6.98 1.54
C VAL A 257 -2.31 6.42 2.41
N ILE A 258 -3.29 5.75 1.82
CA ILE A 258 -4.36 5.05 2.57
C ILE A 258 -3.77 4.00 3.51
N ILE A 259 -2.90 3.13 2.99
CA ILE A 259 -2.27 2.07 3.80
C ILE A 259 -1.43 2.71 4.92
N ALA A 260 -0.63 3.73 4.60
CA ALA A 260 0.19 4.46 5.57
C ALA A 260 -0.65 5.09 6.70
N LEU A 261 -1.68 5.86 6.36
CA LEU A 261 -2.56 6.53 7.33
C LEU A 261 -3.36 5.53 8.16
N SER A 262 -3.77 4.40 7.57
CA SER A 262 -4.46 3.32 8.27
C SER A 262 -3.55 2.66 9.31
N MET A 263 -2.30 2.35 8.93
CA MET A 263 -1.29 1.82 9.86
C MET A 263 -0.97 2.82 10.98
N MET A 264 -0.85 4.11 10.65
CA MET A 264 -0.60 5.17 11.65
C MET A 264 -1.77 5.30 12.63
N THR A 265 -2.99 5.36 12.12
CA THR A 265 -4.21 5.47 12.94
C THR A 265 -4.35 4.27 13.85
N PHE A 266 -4.25 3.06 13.30
CA PHE A 266 -4.34 1.82 14.05
C PHE A 266 -3.25 1.72 15.13
N SER A 267 -1.98 1.92 14.75
CA SER A 267 -0.86 1.84 15.69
C SER A 267 -0.96 2.86 16.81
N TYR A 268 -1.45 4.06 16.52
CA TYR A 268 -1.61 5.10 17.52
C TYR A 268 -2.76 4.80 18.48
N ILE A 269 -3.91 4.29 18.00
CA ILE A 269 -5.01 3.85 18.89
C ILE A 269 -4.52 2.71 19.81
N VAL A 270 -3.79 1.74 19.28
CA VAL A 270 -3.22 0.64 20.08
C VAL A 270 -2.19 1.18 21.09
N TYR A 271 -1.38 2.17 20.70
CA TYR A 271 -0.49 2.88 21.63
C TYR A 271 -1.27 3.60 22.75
N LEU A 272 -2.39 4.26 22.45
CA LEU A 272 -3.22 4.88 23.48
C LEU A 272 -3.88 3.84 24.42
N ALA A 273 -4.20 2.66 23.89
CA ALA A 273 -4.83 1.61 24.68
C ALA A 273 -3.84 0.83 25.56
N TYR A 274 -2.69 0.45 25.02
CA TYR A 274 -1.75 -0.51 25.62
C TYR A 274 -0.35 0.05 25.88
N GLY A 275 -0.03 1.26 25.43
CA GLY A 275 1.29 1.87 25.59
C GLY A 275 1.54 2.46 26.98
N GLU A 276 2.79 2.84 27.21
CA GLU A 276 3.27 3.50 28.44
C GLU A 276 2.95 5.01 28.45
N ILE A 277 1.68 5.34 28.28
CA ILE A 277 1.17 6.70 28.51
C ILE A 277 0.52 6.79 29.88
N GLY A 278 0.40 7.99 30.47
CA GLY A 278 -0.40 8.19 31.68
C GLY A 278 -1.84 8.50 31.33
N LYS A 279 -2.06 9.76 30.93
CA LYS A 279 -3.33 10.33 30.48
C LYS A 279 -3.22 10.84 29.04
N ILE A 280 -4.33 10.82 28.32
CA ILE A 280 -4.48 11.46 27.00
C ILE A 280 -4.48 12.98 27.22
N ARG A 281 -3.53 13.68 26.59
CA ARG A 281 -3.39 15.14 26.62
C ARG A 281 -3.63 15.70 25.22
N TRP A 282 -3.44 17.01 25.08
CA TRP A 282 -3.70 17.72 23.82
C TRP A 282 -2.88 17.18 22.64
N LYS A 283 -1.64 16.72 22.85
CA LYS A 283 -0.79 16.15 21.78
C LYS A 283 -1.40 14.88 21.21
N GLU A 284 -1.92 14.00 22.08
CA GLU A 284 -2.57 12.77 21.67
C GLU A 284 -3.90 13.03 20.95
N ILE A 285 -4.66 14.02 21.41
CA ILE A 285 -5.90 14.47 20.77
C ILE A 285 -5.60 15.04 19.38
N LEU A 286 -4.65 15.97 19.26
CA LEU A 286 -4.27 16.59 18.01
C LEU A 286 -3.75 15.56 16.99
N THR A 287 -2.94 14.60 17.45
CA THR A 287 -2.44 13.52 16.58
C THR A 287 -3.60 12.66 16.06
N MET A 288 -4.53 12.26 16.92
CA MET A 288 -5.71 11.48 16.50
C MET A 288 -6.64 12.28 15.59
N LEU A 289 -6.83 13.57 15.86
CA LEU A 289 -7.64 14.46 15.02
C LEU A 289 -7.02 14.58 13.62
N ALA A 290 -5.72 14.87 13.54
CA ALA A 290 -5.01 14.95 12.26
C ALA A 290 -5.12 13.62 11.49
N LEU A 291 -4.80 12.49 12.12
CA LEU A 291 -4.90 11.18 11.46
C LEU A 291 -6.33 10.87 10.98
N THR A 292 -7.34 11.24 11.77
CA THR A 292 -8.74 11.02 11.42
C THR A 292 -9.17 11.89 10.25
N VAL A 293 -8.87 13.21 10.29
CA VAL A 293 -9.22 14.15 9.23
C VAL A 293 -8.56 13.76 7.91
N LEU A 294 -7.32 13.25 7.95
CA LEU A 294 -6.61 12.80 6.75
C LEU A 294 -7.09 11.45 6.21
N LEU A 295 -7.43 10.49 7.09
CA LEU A 295 -7.88 9.16 6.69
C LEU A 295 -9.35 9.16 6.24
N ALA A 296 -10.19 10.01 6.83
CA ALA A 296 -11.64 10.02 6.60
C ALA A 296 -12.07 10.19 5.14
N PRO A 297 -11.52 11.13 4.35
CA PRO A 297 -12.00 11.32 2.98
C PRO A 297 -11.56 10.18 2.05
N CYS A 298 -10.59 9.36 2.46
CA CYS A 298 -10.09 8.22 1.69
C CYS A 298 -11.22 7.24 1.36
N LYS A 299 -11.51 7.08 0.07
CA LYS A 299 -12.59 6.19 -0.43
C LYS A 299 -13.90 6.40 0.32
N VAL A 300 -14.31 7.67 0.45
CA VAL A 300 -15.60 8.06 1.04
C VAL A 300 -15.81 7.44 2.44
N GLY A 301 -14.76 7.39 3.25
CA GLY A 301 -14.85 6.96 4.64
C GLY A 301 -14.86 5.45 4.88
N VAL A 302 -14.58 4.60 3.88
CA VAL A 302 -14.49 3.13 4.03
C VAL A 302 -13.58 2.69 5.19
N TYR A 303 -12.55 3.49 5.51
CA TYR A 303 -11.59 3.18 6.58
C TYR A 303 -11.90 3.84 7.94
N LEU A 304 -12.91 4.73 8.03
CA LEU A 304 -13.36 5.35 9.28
C LEU A 304 -13.79 4.36 10.39
N PRO A 305 -14.34 3.17 10.11
CA PRO A 305 -14.69 2.21 11.16
C PRO A 305 -13.54 1.85 12.10
N VAL A 306 -12.26 2.08 11.71
CA VAL A 306 -11.10 1.95 12.60
C VAL A 306 -11.22 2.77 13.88
N LEU A 307 -11.98 3.87 13.88
CA LEU A 307 -12.22 4.70 15.07
C LEU A 307 -12.99 3.97 16.17
N LEU A 308 -13.74 2.90 15.87
CA LEU A 308 -14.37 2.06 16.89
C LEU A 308 -13.33 1.45 17.84
N LEU A 309 -12.08 1.32 17.41
CA LEU A 309 -10.98 0.87 18.26
C LEU A 309 -10.66 1.85 19.40
N VAL A 310 -11.14 3.09 19.38
CA VAL A 310 -11.08 4.02 20.53
C VAL A 310 -11.70 3.39 21.79
N PHE A 311 -12.67 2.48 21.64
CA PHE A 311 -13.26 1.77 22.77
C PHE A 311 -12.33 0.73 23.41
N LEU A 312 -11.20 0.38 22.76
CA LEU A 312 -10.12 -0.38 23.39
C LEU A 312 -9.43 0.42 24.50
N ILE A 313 -9.37 1.75 24.35
CA ILE A 313 -8.69 2.66 25.26
C ILE A 313 -9.36 2.59 26.64
N PRO A 314 -8.59 2.26 27.70
CA PRO A 314 -9.11 2.25 29.07
C PRO A 314 -9.69 3.61 29.48
N ARG A 315 -10.80 3.61 30.21
CA ARG A 315 -11.48 4.86 30.63
C ARG A 315 -10.59 5.72 31.53
N GLU A 316 -9.69 5.07 32.24
CA GLU A 316 -8.71 5.64 33.16
C GLU A 316 -7.64 6.46 32.42
N ARG A 317 -7.48 6.30 31.10
CA ARG A 317 -6.59 7.14 30.28
C ARG A 317 -7.14 8.55 30.07
N PHE A 318 -8.45 8.73 30.24
CA PHE A 318 -9.10 10.02 30.10
C PHE A 318 -9.06 10.78 31.44
N ILE A 319 -8.90 12.11 31.36
CA ILE A 319 -8.81 12.96 32.55
C ILE A 319 -10.14 12.98 33.32
N VAL A 320 -11.27 13.01 32.60
CA VAL A 320 -12.62 13.08 33.18
C VAL A 320 -13.45 11.88 32.73
N LYS A 321 -14.30 11.36 33.62
CA LYS A 321 -15.26 10.27 33.31
C LYS A 321 -16.18 10.70 32.15
N GLY A 322 -16.52 9.79 31.25
CA GLY A 322 -17.36 10.07 30.08
C GLY A 322 -16.64 10.66 28.85
N ARG A 323 -15.44 11.24 29.02
CA ARG A 323 -14.68 11.84 27.88
C ARG A 323 -14.29 10.86 26.78
N ARG A 324 -14.30 9.55 27.01
CA ARG A 324 -14.05 8.56 25.95
C ARG A 324 -15.10 8.61 24.85
N LEU A 325 -16.37 8.75 25.23
CA LEU A 325 -17.47 8.80 24.26
C LEU A 325 -17.46 10.13 23.51
N LEU A 326 -17.26 11.24 24.23
CA LEU A 326 -17.05 12.56 23.63
C LEU A 326 -15.86 12.55 22.67
N PHE A 327 -14.75 11.92 23.04
CA PHE A 327 -13.58 11.79 22.18
C PHE A 327 -13.87 11.00 20.91
N PHE A 328 -14.57 9.86 21.01
CA PHE A 328 -15.01 9.10 19.85
C PHE A 328 -15.93 9.92 18.92
N PHE A 329 -16.97 10.55 19.46
CA PHE A 329 -17.90 11.35 18.65
C PHE A 329 -17.27 12.61 18.08
N ALA A 330 -16.31 13.24 18.77
CA ALA A 330 -15.55 14.36 18.23
C ALA A 330 -14.68 13.93 17.04
N LEU A 331 -14.00 12.77 17.13
CA LEU A 331 -13.25 12.21 16.01
C LEU A 331 -14.17 11.81 14.86
N LEU A 332 -15.30 11.17 15.16
CA LEU A 332 -16.28 10.79 14.15
C LEU A 332 -16.85 12.02 13.44
N ALA A 333 -17.25 13.06 14.19
CA ALA A 333 -17.73 14.32 13.62
C ALA A 333 -16.66 14.99 12.76
N ALA A 334 -15.40 15.08 13.25
CA ALA A 334 -14.31 15.64 12.46
C ALA A 334 -14.04 14.82 11.19
N GLY A 335 -14.12 13.49 11.26
CA GLY A 335 -13.98 12.60 10.12
C GLY A 335 -15.12 12.77 9.11
N LEU A 336 -16.37 12.83 9.57
CA LEU A 336 -17.53 13.06 8.71
C LEU A 336 -17.53 14.45 8.08
N ILE A 337 -17.13 15.49 8.83
CA ILE A 337 -16.95 16.85 8.29
C ILE A 337 -15.86 16.84 7.23
N SER A 338 -14.71 16.19 7.49
CA SER A 338 -13.63 16.06 6.49
C SER A 338 -14.11 15.33 5.24
N CYS A 339 -14.75 14.17 5.41
CA CYS A 339 -15.29 13.38 4.30
C CYS A 339 -16.35 14.17 3.51
N GLY A 340 -17.21 14.94 4.18
CA GLY A 340 -18.12 15.87 3.54
C GLY A 340 -17.35 16.89 2.73
N LEU A 341 -16.59 17.77 3.38
CA LEU A 341 -15.88 18.88 2.76
C LEU A 341 -15.04 18.47 1.54
N PHE A 342 -14.37 17.31 1.60
CA PHE A 342 -13.49 16.87 0.53
C PHE A 342 -14.14 15.98 -0.53
N ASN A 343 -15.28 15.34 -0.25
CA ASN A 343 -15.97 14.46 -1.20
C ASN A 343 -17.36 14.99 -1.61
N LEU A 344 -17.73 16.24 -1.23
CA LEU A 344 -19.03 16.86 -1.55
C LEU A 344 -19.40 16.74 -3.04
N GLN A 345 -18.42 16.90 -3.93
CA GLN A 345 -18.60 16.79 -5.37
C GLN A 345 -18.84 15.33 -5.80
N GLU A 346 -18.03 14.37 -5.34
CA GLU A 346 -18.26 12.94 -5.58
C GLU A 346 -19.63 12.47 -5.09
N LEU A 347 -20.08 12.95 -3.92
CA LEU A 347 -21.41 12.66 -3.37
C LEU A 347 -22.53 13.24 -4.24
N SER A 348 -22.34 14.44 -4.80
CA SER A 348 -23.33 15.05 -5.71
C SER A 348 -23.42 14.29 -7.04
N VAL A 349 -22.29 13.82 -7.58
CA VAL A 349 -22.26 13.04 -8.82
C VAL A 349 -22.81 11.65 -8.62
N ALA A 350 -22.56 10.99 -7.49
CA ALA A 350 -23.18 9.69 -7.18
C ALA A 350 -24.72 9.73 -7.12
N SER A 351 -25.30 10.90 -6.85
CA SER A 351 -26.74 11.12 -6.91
C SER A 351 -27.27 11.33 -8.34
N GLN A 352 -26.39 11.73 -9.27
CA GLN A 352 -26.70 11.99 -10.69
C GLN A 352 -26.26 10.85 -11.62
N SER A 353 -25.28 10.04 -11.24
CA SER A 353 -24.69 8.96 -12.07
C SER A 353 -25.66 7.83 -12.38
N GLY A 354 -26.79 7.74 -11.66
CA GLY A 354 -27.91 6.89 -12.06
C GLY A 354 -28.59 7.33 -13.37
N LEU A 355 -28.34 8.54 -13.87
CA LEU A 355 -28.97 9.09 -15.08
C LEU A 355 -28.08 9.06 -16.33
N GLU A 356 -26.75 9.13 -16.21
CA GLU A 356 -25.88 9.35 -17.40
C GLU A 356 -25.17 8.10 -17.91
N GLN A 357 -24.97 7.04 -17.12
CA GLN A 357 -24.44 5.75 -17.63
C GLN A 357 -25.47 4.89 -18.37
N ILE A 358 -26.73 5.36 -18.42
CA ILE A 358 -27.73 4.92 -19.41
C ILE A 358 -27.17 5.03 -20.84
N THR A 359 -26.18 5.91 -21.08
CA THR A 359 -25.54 6.09 -22.39
C THR A 359 -24.57 4.97 -22.80
N SER A 360 -24.04 4.16 -21.87
CA SER A 360 -23.25 2.95 -22.16
C SER A 360 -24.08 1.67 -22.34
N GLY A 361 -25.41 1.75 -22.16
CA GLY A 361 -26.34 0.65 -22.38
C GLY A 361 -26.49 -0.33 -21.20
N GLU A 362 -25.73 -0.17 -20.12
CA GLU A 362 -25.82 -1.00 -18.91
C GLU A 362 -26.19 -0.14 -17.71
N GLU A 363 -27.35 -0.41 -17.10
CA GLU A 363 -27.77 0.23 -15.86
C GLU A 363 -26.95 -0.33 -14.69
N LEU A 364 -26.36 0.52 -13.84
CA LEU A 364 -25.68 0.08 -12.61
C LEU A 364 -26.68 -0.08 -11.45
N TYR A 365 -26.30 -0.90 -10.46
CA TYR A 365 -27.04 -0.91 -9.20
C TYR A 365 -27.03 0.47 -8.53
N THR A 366 -28.19 0.95 -8.08
CA THR A 366 -28.30 2.23 -7.38
C THR A 366 -28.29 2.05 -5.86
N ALA A 367 -27.91 3.10 -5.12
CA ALA A 367 -28.00 3.10 -3.66
C ALA A 367 -29.45 2.91 -3.18
N GLN A 368 -30.43 3.48 -3.88
CA GLN A 368 -31.86 3.30 -3.57
C GLN A 368 -32.29 1.85 -3.75
N TRP A 369 -31.89 1.19 -4.83
CA TRP A 369 -32.15 -0.23 -5.04
C TRP A 369 -31.53 -1.09 -3.93
N ALA A 370 -30.26 -0.85 -3.61
CA ALA A 370 -29.56 -1.63 -2.59
C ALA A 370 -30.23 -1.54 -1.20
N LEU A 371 -30.80 -0.38 -0.86
CA LEU A 371 -31.57 -0.17 0.37
C LEU A 371 -32.96 -0.85 0.33
N GLY A 372 -33.59 -0.92 -0.84
CA GLY A 372 -34.87 -1.60 -1.04
C GLY A 372 -34.75 -3.14 -1.07
N HIS A 373 -33.58 -3.67 -1.44
CA HIS A 373 -33.34 -5.11 -1.66
C HIS A 373 -32.22 -5.70 -0.79
N PRO A 374 -32.26 -5.55 0.55
CA PRO A 374 -31.15 -5.93 1.43
C PRO A 374 -30.82 -7.43 1.42
N ILE A 375 -31.81 -8.30 1.20
CA ILE A 375 -31.60 -9.76 1.11
C ILE A 375 -30.85 -10.11 -0.17
N GLU A 376 -31.21 -9.50 -1.31
CA GLU A 376 -30.54 -9.73 -2.60
C GLU A 376 -29.11 -9.20 -2.57
N VAL A 377 -28.89 -8.01 -2.00
CA VAL A 377 -27.55 -7.47 -1.76
C VAL A 377 -26.70 -8.44 -0.94
N LEU A 378 -27.26 -8.98 0.15
CA LEU A 378 -26.54 -9.95 0.97
C LEU A 378 -26.22 -11.23 0.18
N GLN A 379 -27.14 -11.73 -0.65
CA GLN A 379 -26.89 -12.89 -1.51
C GLN A 379 -25.75 -12.63 -2.50
N ILE A 380 -25.75 -11.47 -3.18
CA ILE A 380 -24.70 -11.07 -4.12
C ILE A 380 -23.34 -10.99 -3.40
N ILE A 381 -23.31 -10.37 -2.21
CA ILE A 381 -22.10 -10.29 -1.37
C ILE A 381 -21.59 -11.69 -1.00
N LEU A 382 -22.47 -12.59 -0.56
CA LEU A 382 -22.08 -13.95 -0.17
C LEU A 382 -21.57 -14.77 -1.37
N ARG A 383 -22.22 -14.67 -2.54
CA ARG A 383 -21.73 -15.30 -3.78
C ARG A 383 -20.35 -14.78 -4.16
N THR A 384 -20.17 -13.45 -4.09
CA THR A 384 -18.89 -12.80 -4.37
C THR A 384 -17.79 -13.32 -3.42
N ILE A 385 -18.07 -13.42 -2.12
CA ILE A 385 -17.11 -13.98 -1.16
C ILE A 385 -16.79 -15.44 -1.50
N GLN A 386 -17.80 -16.27 -1.76
CA GLN A 386 -17.60 -17.69 -2.09
C GLN A 386 -16.73 -17.88 -3.33
N GLN A 387 -16.91 -17.04 -4.34
CA GLN A 387 -16.17 -17.14 -5.60
C GLN A 387 -14.74 -16.58 -5.49
N ASP A 388 -14.58 -15.39 -4.90
CA ASP A 388 -13.34 -14.61 -5.06
C ASP A 388 -12.46 -14.56 -3.80
N PHE A 389 -12.90 -15.04 -2.63
CA PHE A 389 -12.21 -14.79 -1.35
C PHE A 389 -10.72 -15.11 -1.38
N PHE A 390 -10.33 -16.33 -1.74
CA PHE A 390 -8.91 -16.72 -1.76
C PHE A 390 -8.13 -15.97 -2.83
N TYR A 391 -8.74 -15.68 -3.97
CA TYR A 391 -8.12 -14.89 -5.03
C TYR A 391 -7.79 -13.48 -4.56
N ARG A 392 -8.73 -12.79 -3.89
CA ARG A 392 -8.51 -11.44 -3.36
C ARG A 392 -7.47 -11.39 -2.24
N ILE A 393 -7.39 -12.43 -1.41
CA ILE A 393 -6.33 -12.53 -0.39
C ILE A 393 -4.95 -12.70 -1.05
N ASN A 394 -4.84 -13.58 -2.04
CA ASN A 394 -3.59 -13.77 -2.78
C ASN A 394 -3.18 -12.49 -3.54
N GLU A 395 -4.14 -11.78 -4.13
CA GLU A 395 -3.94 -10.47 -4.76
C GLU A 395 -3.46 -9.42 -3.74
N ALA A 396 -4.03 -9.39 -2.53
CA ALA A 396 -3.59 -8.49 -1.45
C ALA A 396 -2.14 -8.75 -1.00
N VAL A 397 -1.68 -10.00 -1.06
CA VAL A 397 -0.28 -10.36 -0.82
C VAL A 397 0.60 -9.93 -2.00
N GLY A 398 0.10 -10.11 -3.23
CA GLY A 398 0.74 -9.66 -4.46
C GLY A 398 0.96 -10.76 -5.49
N GLN A 399 0.04 -11.72 -5.59
CA GLN A 399 0.07 -12.76 -6.62
C GLN A 399 -0.02 -12.19 -8.04
N ALA A 400 -0.73 -11.08 -8.21
CA ALA A 400 -0.86 -10.37 -9.47
C ALA A 400 -0.50 -8.90 -9.23
N LEU A 401 0.61 -8.44 -9.81
CA LEU A 401 1.04 -7.04 -9.75
C LEU A 401 0.77 -6.33 -11.08
N SER A 402 0.91 -5.00 -11.08
CA SER A 402 0.51 -4.13 -12.19
C SER A 402 -0.98 -4.34 -12.50
N TRP A 403 -1.42 -4.16 -13.75
CA TRP A 403 -2.76 -4.55 -14.21
C TRP A 403 -2.93 -6.07 -14.37
N ALA A 404 -2.55 -6.84 -13.35
CA ALA A 404 -2.44 -8.31 -13.35
C ALA A 404 -1.52 -8.87 -14.45
N THR A 405 -0.67 -8.04 -15.04
CA THR A 405 0.25 -8.43 -16.10
C THR A 405 1.50 -9.10 -15.55
N VAL A 406 1.89 -8.86 -14.30
CA VAL A 406 3.08 -9.46 -13.68
C VAL A 406 2.66 -10.48 -12.62
N PRO A 407 2.41 -11.75 -12.99
CA PRO A 407 2.08 -12.79 -12.03
C PRO A 407 3.32 -13.20 -11.22
N ILE A 408 3.13 -13.39 -9.93
CA ILE A 408 4.13 -13.91 -8.99
C ILE A 408 3.82 -15.37 -8.69
N SER A 409 4.87 -16.19 -8.57
CA SER A 409 4.72 -17.61 -8.27
C SER A 409 4.04 -17.86 -6.92
N LYS A 410 3.14 -18.85 -6.87
CA LYS A 410 2.33 -19.18 -5.69
C LYS A 410 3.16 -19.52 -4.44
N TRP A 411 4.37 -20.07 -4.61
CA TRP A 411 5.22 -20.40 -3.46
C TRP A 411 5.74 -19.13 -2.76
N ILE A 412 5.93 -18.04 -3.50
CA ILE A 412 6.39 -16.75 -2.96
C ILE A 412 5.27 -16.11 -2.14
N THR A 413 4.05 -16.07 -2.70
CA THR A 413 2.88 -15.55 -1.99
C THR A 413 2.57 -16.38 -0.75
N PHE A 414 2.60 -17.72 -0.88
CA PHE A 414 2.47 -18.63 0.26
C PHE A 414 3.56 -18.39 1.32
N GLY A 415 4.79 -18.07 0.92
CA GLY A 415 5.86 -17.71 1.85
C GLY A 415 5.53 -16.45 2.66
N PHE A 416 4.98 -15.41 2.03
CA PHE A 416 4.52 -14.21 2.73
C PHE A 416 3.32 -14.50 3.64
N GLU A 417 2.36 -15.30 3.18
CA GLU A 417 1.23 -15.77 4.00
C GLU A 417 1.72 -16.53 5.23
N LEU A 418 2.69 -17.43 5.07
CA LEU A 418 3.30 -18.15 6.18
C LEU A 418 3.99 -17.18 7.15
N CYS A 419 4.70 -16.17 6.66
CA CYS A 419 5.27 -15.12 7.53
C CYS A 419 4.19 -14.38 8.32
N LEU A 420 3.08 -14.01 7.69
CA LEU A 420 1.94 -13.39 8.36
C LEU A 420 1.32 -14.33 9.41
N LEU A 421 1.19 -15.61 9.11
CA LEU A 421 0.71 -16.64 10.06
C LEU A 421 1.66 -16.81 11.25
N MET A 422 2.97 -16.62 11.08
CA MET A 422 3.92 -16.65 12.20
C MET A 422 3.67 -15.55 13.25
N THR A 423 2.90 -14.51 12.91
CA THR A 423 2.51 -13.47 13.89
C THR A 423 1.54 -13.98 14.96
N VAL A 424 0.95 -15.17 14.80
CA VAL A 424 0.13 -15.83 15.82
C VAL A 424 0.96 -16.24 17.04
N PHE A 425 2.27 -16.43 16.88
CA PHE A 425 3.14 -16.76 18.01
C PHE A 425 3.49 -15.54 18.87
N LYS A 426 3.72 -15.76 20.16
CA LYS A 426 4.15 -14.70 21.08
C LYS A 426 5.62 -14.33 20.80
N LEU A 427 5.84 -13.23 20.08
CA LEU A 427 7.17 -12.81 19.63
C LEU A 427 7.97 -12.06 20.71
N ASP A 428 9.30 -12.05 20.56
CA ASP A 428 10.20 -11.38 21.50
C ASP A 428 9.93 -9.87 21.59
N GLY A 429 9.95 -9.32 22.81
CA GLY A 429 9.84 -7.87 23.04
C GLY A 429 8.42 -7.32 23.03
N GLU A 430 7.38 -8.18 22.94
CA GLU A 430 6.00 -7.77 23.22
C GLU A 430 5.82 -7.62 24.75
N THR A 431 5.70 -6.37 25.21
CA THR A 431 5.63 -6.02 26.64
C THR A 431 4.22 -6.18 27.22
N ALA A 432 3.19 -6.05 26.39
CA ALA A 432 1.80 -6.15 26.78
C ALA A 432 1.13 -7.37 26.14
N ALA A 433 0.21 -8.00 26.89
CA ALA A 433 -0.56 -9.12 26.39
C ALA A 433 -1.55 -8.67 25.31
N ALA A 434 -1.76 -9.51 24.30
CA ALA A 434 -2.77 -9.30 23.27
C ALA A 434 -4.17 -9.03 23.85
N PRO A 435 -5.10 -8.45 23.07
CA PRO A 435 -6.44 -8.15 23.55
C PRO A 435 -7.10 -9.37 24.20
N LYS A 436 -7.71 -9.14 25.37
CA LYS A 436 -8.54 -10.15 26.05
C LYS A 436 -9.62 -10.66 25.07
N PRO A 437 -10.07 -11.92 25.16
CA PRO A 437 -11.05 -12.49 24.25
C PRO A 437 -12.27 -11.60 23.98
N ALA A 438 -12.86 -11.01 25.03
CA ALA A 438 -13.99 -10.10 24.92
C ALA A 438 -13.73 -8.83 24.08
N LYS A 439 -12.48 -8.37 23.98
CA LYS A 439 -12.09 -7.21 23.16
C LYS A 439 -11.77 -7.57 21.71
N ARG A 440 -11.65 -8.86 21.35
CA ARG A 440 -11.30 -9.28 19.99
C ARG A 440 -12.42 -9.00 18.99
N LEU A 441 -13.67 -9.21 19.40
CA LEU A 441 -14.82 -8.89 18.57
C LEU A 441 -14.85 -7.39 18.20
N LEU A 442 -14.51 -6.52 19.15
CA LEU A 442 -14.37 -5.09 18.91
C LEU A 442 -13.24 -4.75 17.92
N VAL A 443 -12.18 -5.56 17.84
CA VAL A 443 -11.12 -5.38 16.83
C VAL A 443 -11.57 -5.81 15.44
N LEU A 444 -12.36 -6.88 15.35
CA LEU A 444 -12.87 -7.40 14.08
C LEU A 444 -14.01 -6.57 13.50
N LEU A 445 -14.79 -5.87 14.34
CA LEU A 445 -15.92 -5.06 13.89
C LEU A 445 -15.53 -3.99 12.85
N PRO A 446 -14.47 -3.16 13.02
CA PRO A 446 -13.96 -2.28 11.98
C PRO A 446 -13.64 -2.96 10.64
N VAL A 447 -13.06 -4.16 10.70
CA VAL A 447 -12.69 -4.93 9.51
C VAL A 447 -13.94 -5.36 8.76
N LEU A 448 -14.92 -5.91 9.47
CA LEU A 448 -16.19 -6.34 8.87
C LEU A 448 -16.97 -5.17 8.29
N ILE A 449 -17.12 -4.07 9.03
CA ILE A 449 -17.85 -2.88 8.55
C ILE A 449 -17.12 -2.28 7.34
N GLY A 450 -15.79 -2.13 7.39
CA GLY A 450 -15.01 -1.58 6.27
C GLY A 450 -15.11 -2.44 5.01
N ILE A 451 -15.05 -3.77 5.14
CA ILE A 451 -15.24 -4.69 4.00
C ILE A 451 -16.65 -4.57 3.43
N MET A 452 -17.68 -4.50 4.28
CA MET A 452 -19.07 -4.33 3.82
C MET A 452 -19.27 -2.98 3.11
N MET A 453 -18.75 -1.89 3.67
CA MET A 453 -18.80 -0.57 3.02
C MET A 453 -18.10 -0.59 1.67
N LEU A 454 -16.96 -1.28 1.57
CA LEU A 454 -16.23 -1.43 0.31
C LEU A 454 -17.04 -2.23 -0.73
N MET A 455 -17.63 -3.35 -0.32
CA MET A 455 -18.43 -4.18 -1.21
C MET A 455 -19.67 -3.43 -1.71
N ILE A 456 -20.37 -2.73 -0.82
CA ILE A 456 -21.52 -1.88 -1.19
C ILE A 456 -21.09 -0.75 -2.11
N GLY A 457 -19.93 -0.12 -1.85
CA GLY A 457 -19.37 0.89 -2.74
C GLY A 457 -19.13 0.34 -4.15
N MET A 458 -18.49 -0.83 -4.28
CA MET A 458 -18.25 -1.46 -5.59
C MET A 458 -19.52 -1.97 -6.26
N LEU A 459 -20.54 -2.35 -5.49
CA LEU A 459 -21.85 -2.69 -6.02
C LEU A 459 -22.46 -1.48 -6.73
N VAL A 460 -22.47 -0.32 -6.07
CA VAL A 460 -23.13 0.88 -6.59
C VAL A 460 -22.32 1.60 -7.68
N TRP A 461 -20.99 1.66 -7.54
CA TRP A 461 -20.13 2.43 -8.45
C TRP A 461 -19.59 1.62 -9.64
N TRP A 462 -19.63 0.29 -9.61
CA TRP A 462 -18.92 -0.53 -10.59
C TRP A 462 -19.70 -1.72 -11.12
N THR A 463 -20.80 -2.13 -10.48
CA THR A 463 -21.46 -3.40 -10.82
C THR A 463 -22.75 -3.16 -11.63
N PRO A 464 -22.82 -3.65 -12.89
CA PRO A 464 -24.04 -3.60 -13.69
C PRO A 464 -25.18 -4.39 -13.04
N GLN A 465 -26.40 -3.88 -13.17
CA GLN A 465 -27.61 -4.51 -12.71
C GLN A 465 -27.79 -5.87 -13.40
N GLY A 466 -28.20 -6.87 -12.62
CA GLY A 466 -28.30 -8.26 -13.09
C GLY A 466 -27.04 -9.10 -12.87
N SER A 467 -25.94 -8.48 -12.43
CA SER A 467 -24.74 -9.23 -12.04
C SER A 467 -24.98 -10.06 -10.78
N GLU A 468 -24.57 -11.33 -10.80
CA GLU A 468 -24.68 -12.21 -9.62
C GLU A 468 -23.56 -12.00 -8.59
N VAL A 469 -22.51 -11.28 -8.97
CA VAL A 469 -21.33 -10.98 -8.15
C VAL A 469 -20.93 -9.52 -8.30
N ILE A 470 -20.24 -8.99 -7.29
CA ILE A 470 -19.75 -7.61 -7.28
C ILE A 470 -18.46 -7.53 -8.09
N LEU A 471 -18.45 -6.65 -9.09
CA LEU A 471 -17.29 -6.41 -9.94
C LEU A 471 -16.39 -5.32 -9.36
N GLY A 472 -15.15 -5.24 -9.84
CA GLY A 472 -14.22 -4.15 -9.49
C GLY A 472 -13.57 -4.25 -8.10
N ILE A 473 -13.93 -5.24 -7.27
CA ILE A 473 -13.23 -5.51 -6.00
C ILE A 473 -11.80 -5.94 -6.32
N GLN A 474 -10.81 -5.42 -5.58
CA GLN A 474 -9.40 -5.78 -5.76
C GLN A 474 -8.73 -6.06 -4.41
N GLY A 475 -7.81 -7.01 -4.40
CA GLY A 475 -7.06 -7.45 -3.21
C GLY A 475 -6.38 -6.31 -2.45
N ARG A 476 -5.86 -5.31 -3.18
CA ARG A 476 -5.17 -4.16 -2.58
C ARG A 476 -6.02 -3.38 -1.57
N TYR A 477 -7.35 -3.39 -1.71
CA TYR A 477 -8.22 -2.64 -0.82
C TYR A 477 -8.31 -3.24 0.59
N PHE A 478 -7.94 -4.51 0.74
CA PHE A 478 -7.98 -5.23 2.01
C PHE A 478 -6.70 -5.06 2.84
N ILE A 479 -5.60 -4.58 2.24
CA ILE A 479 -4.29 -4.41 2.90
C ILE A 479 -4.38 -3.61 4.21
N PRO A 480 -5.09 -2.46 4.27
CA PRO A 480 -5.25 -1.70 5.51
C PRO A 480 -5.86 -2.50 6.67
N PHE A 481 -6.64 -3.55 6.40
CA PHE A 481 -7.30 -4.36 7.42
C PHE A 481 -6.45 -5.54 7.91
N ILE A 482 -5.41 -5.96 7.17
CA ILE A 482 -4.56 -7.10 7.54
C ILE A 482 -3.97 -6.95 8.95
N PRO A 483 -3.36 -5.81 9.34
CA PRO A 483 -2.79 -5.67 10.68
C PRO A 483 -3.84 -5.71 11.79
N LEU A 484 -5.05 -5.19 11.53
CA LEU A 484 -6.16 -5.20 12.48
C LEU A 484 -6.64 -6.64 12.71
N ALA A 485 -6.84 -7.40 11.63
CA ALA A 485 -7.24 -8.80 11.70
C ALA A 485 -6.21 -9.64 12.47
N LEU A 486 -4.91 -9.49 12.15
CA LEU A 486 -3.83 -10.20 12.84
C LEU A 486 -3.66 -9.80 14.32
N PHE A 487 -4.02 -8.56 14.67
CA PHE A 487 -4.00 -8.09 16.05
C PHE A 487 -5.12 -8.72 16.90
N ALA A 488 -6.25 -9.10 16.30
CA ALA A 488 -7.32 -9.80 16.99
C ALA A 488 -6.95 -11.25 17.35
N VAL A 489 -5.97 -11.86 16.68
CA VAL A 489 -5.61 -13.28 16.85
C VAL A 489 -4.88 -13.50 18.20
N PRO A 490 -5.28 -14.52 18.99
CA PRO A 490 -4.56 -14.91 20.21
C PRO A 490 -3.07 -15.16 19.95
N LYS A 491 -2.22 -14.68 20.84
CA LYS A 491 -0.80 -15.05 20.83
C LYS A 491 -0.58 -16.37 21.54
N ILE A 492 0.03 -17.32 20.85
CA ILE A 492 0.24 -18.69 21.34
C ILE A 492 1.72 -18.90 21.66
N SER A 493 1.99 -19.65 22.74
CA SER A 493 3.30 -20.22 23.04
C SER A 493 3.09 -21.55 23.75
N PHE A 494 3.89 -22.56 23.45
CA PHE A 494 3.79 -23.90 24.03
C PHE A 494 5.16 -24.48 24.33
N ASN A 495 5.17 -25.53 25.15
CA ASN A 495 6.37 -26.25 25.54
C ASN A 495 6.45 -27.54 24.72
N VAL A 496 7.55 -27.72 23.98
CA VAL A 496 7.85 -28.93 23.22
C VAL A 496 8.67 -29.85 24.11
N HIS A 497 8.11 -31.01 24.44
CA HIS A 497 8.79 -32.04 25.22
C HIS A 497 9.64 -32.89 24.27
N THR A 498 10.97 -32.83 24.40
CA THR A 498 11.92 -33.62 23.63
C THR A 498 12.67 -34.59 24.54
N LYS A 499 13.31 -35.62 23.98
CA LYS A 499 14.19 -36.54 24.73
C LYS A 499 15.31 -35.80 25.48
N SER A 500 15.71 -34.62 24.99
CA SER A 500 16.74 -33.74 25.56
C SER A 500 16.20 -32.68 26.54
N GLY A 501 14.90 -32.68 26.86
CA GLY A 501 14.27 -31.72 27.77
C GLY A 501 13.13 -30.90 27.14
N VAL A 502 12.67 -29.86 27.85
CA VAL A 502 11.55 -29.01 27.44
C VAL A 502 12.04 -27.77 26.71
N ILE A 503 11.62 -27.57 25.47
CA ILE A 503 11.94 -26.41 24.64
C ILE A 503 10.70 -25.52 24.51
N LYS A 504 10.79 -24.26 24.95
CA LYS A 504 9.69 -23.30 24.78
C LYS A 504 9.65 -22.80 23.34
N PHE A 505 8.49 -22.89 22.69
CA PHE A 505 8.23 -22.35 21.35
C PHE A 505 7.23 -21.18 21.42
N PRO A 506 7.48 -20.07 20.72
CA PRO A 506 8.69 -19.77 19.94
C PRO A 506 9.93 -19.57 20.82
N ALA A 507 11.09 -19.99 20.31
CA ALA A 507 12.37 -19.81 21.00
C ALA A 507 12.83 -18.34 20.95
N PRO A 508 13.68 -17.89 21.90
CA PRO A 508 14.20 -16.53 21.88
C PRO A 508 14.88 -16.17 20.56
N GLY A 509 14.45 -15.07 19.95
CA GLY A 509 14.94 -14.61 18.65
C GLY A 509 14.14 -15.12 17.45
N PHE A 510 13.06 -15.88 17.66
CA PHE A 510 12.18 -16.37 16.59
C PHE A 510 11.66 -15.25 15.68
N SER A 511 11.31 -14.11 16.29
CA SER A 511 10.91 -12.90 15.58
C SER A 511 11.90 -12.47 14.48
N ARG A 512 13.19 -12.65 14.71
CA ARG A 512 14.23 -12.30 13.74
C ARG A 512 14.32 -13.28 12.60
N TYR A 513 14.05 -14.57 12.84
CA TYR A 513 13.99 -15.54 11.75
C TYR A 513 12.78 -15.28 10.85
N VAL A 514 11.64 -14.87 11.42
CA VAL A 514 10.47 -14.43 10.63
C VAL A 514 10.81 -13.20 9.78
N ALA A 515 11.45 -12.18 10.38
CA ALA A 515 11.87 -10.98 9.64
C ALA A 515 12.92 -11.30 8.57
N MET A 516 13.84 -12.24 8.83
CA MET A 516 14.82 -12.67 7.84
C MET A 516 14.17 -13.46 6.70
N ALA A 517 13.22 -14.34 7.01
CA ALA A 517 12.47 -15.08 6.02
C ALA A 517 11.70 -14.13 5.09
N SER A 518 11.06 -13.09 5.61
CA SER A 518 10.37 -12.10 4.77
C SER A 518 11.33 -11.33 3.85
N VAL A 519 12.57 -11.06 4.28
CA VAL A 519 13.60 -10.45 3.41
C VAL A 519 13.98 -11.39 2.27
N LEU A 520 14.20 -12.67 2.56
CA LEU A 520 14.60 -13.65 1.55
C LEU A 520 13.48 -13.94 0.54
N ILE A 521 12.24 -14.05 1.02
CA ILE A 521 11.06 -14.19 0.16
C ILE A 521 10.83 -12.91 -0.66
N GLY A 522 11.12 -11.74 -0.09
CA GLY A 522 11.18 -10.48 -0.84
C GLY A 522 12.19 -10.50 -1.97
N CYS A 523 13.41 -11.00 -1.74
CA CYS A 523 14.42 -11.16 -2.79
C CYS A 523 13.91 -12.08 -3.91
N ALA A 524 13.31 -13.21 -3.55
CA ALA A 524 12.70 -14.11 -4.53
C ALA A 524 11.55 -13.45 -5.32
N SER A 525 10.74 -12.61 -4.66
CA SER A 525 9.65 -11.87 -5.31
C SER A 525 10.16 -10.94 -6.39
N PHE A 526 11.17 -10.11 -6.10
CA PHE A 526 11.74 -9.20 -7.10
C PHE A 526 12.44 -9.94 -8.24
N LEU A 527 13.10 -11.06 -7.94
CA LEU A 527 13.70 -11.91 -8.96
C LEU A 527 12.63 -12.49 -9.91
N ALA A 528 11.51 -12.96 -9.36
CA ALA A 528 10.40 -13.49 -10.15
C ALA A 528 9.75 -12.41 -11.03
N GLN A 529 9.51 -11.22 -10.49
CA GLN A 529 8.97 -10.08 -11.23
C GLN A 529 9.87 -9.70 -12.41
N ALA A 530 11.18 -9.54 -12.16
CA ALA A 530 12.14 -9.17 -13.19
C ALA A 530 12.29 -10.25 -14.27
N ALA A 531 12.25 -11.54 -13.89
CA ALA A 531 12.28 -12.62 -14.86
C ALA A 531 11.08 -12.57 -15.82
N VAL A 532 9.86 -12.36 -15.30
CA VAL A 532 8.66 -12.20 -16.13
C VAL A 532 8.79 -11.01 -17.09
N ILE A 533 9.29 -9.88 -16.60
CA ILE A 533 9.41 -8.64 -17.39
C ILE A 533 10.48 -8.75 -18.46
N LEU A 534 11.66 -9.32 -18.15
CA LEU A 534 12.78 -9.44 -19.10
C LEU A 534 12.53 -10.50 -20.17
N VAL A 535 11.69 -11.49 -19.89
CA VAL A 535 11.24 -12.48 -20.87
C VAL A 535 10.33 -11.85 -21.92
N ARG A 536 9.46 -10.92 -21.52
CA ARG A 536 8.59 -10.16 -22.42
C ARG A 536 9.36 -9.06 -23.12
#